data_AF-A0A1D9LCA7-F1
#
_entry.id   AF-A0A1D9LCA7-F1
#
_cell.length_a   1.000
_cell.length_b   1.000
_cell.length_c   1.000
_cell.angle_alpha   90.00
_cell.angle_beta   90.00
_cell.angle_gamma   90.00
#
_symmetry.space_group_name_H-M   'P 1'
#
loop_
_entity.id
_entity.type
_entity.pdbx_description
1 polymer ?
#
loop_
_entity_poly.entity_id
_entity_poly.type
_entity_poly.pdbx_seq_one_letter_code
_entity_poly.pdbx_strand_id
1 'polypeptide(L)'
;MTMTTLYTQALQHHTNSYRAVLSALERQHHWFDRVDDVAADINRETPLQALASYHPTCGLFIRLGRPIQDTAQLGGVCQRHRLALVRQSAGRWLLAPTDGKDENLPAIQLILD
;
A
#
# COMPACT_ATOMS: atom_id res chain seq x y z
N MET A 1 2.82 29.21 -39.63
CA MET A 1 3.54 29.16 -38.34
C MET A 1 2.60 28.64 -37.27
N THR A 2 2.56 27.32 -37.05
CA THR A 2 1.63 26.65 -36.12
C THR A 2 2.28 25.48 -35.35
N MET A 3 3.59 25.25 -35.49
CA MET A 3 4.30 24.19 -34.76
C MET A 3 4.57 24.53 -33.29
N THR A 4 4.64 25.81 -32.94
CA THR A 4 4.89 26.26 -31.58
C THR A 4 3.71 25.96 -30.64
N THR A 5 2.48 25.84 -31.15
CA THR A 5 1.30 25.62 -30.31
C THR A 5 1.14 24.17 -29.86
N LEU A 6 1.34 23.18 -30.74
CA LEU A 6 1.24 21.76 -30.38
C LEU A 6 2.33 21.32 -29.41
N TYR A 7 3.58 21.77 -29.62
CA TYR A 7 4.70 21.46 -28.73
C TYR A 7 4.50 22.08 -27.34
N THR A 8 4.06 23.34 -27.26
CA THR A 8 3.78 23.99 -25.98
C THR A 8 2.58 23.36 -25.27
N GLN A 9 1.53 22.96 -25.99
CA GLN A 9 0.39 22.23 -25.42
C GLN A 9 0.80 20.86 -24.89
N ALA A 10 1.65 20.11 -25.61
CA ALA A 10 2.17 18.83 -25.16
C ALA A 10 3.01 18.98 -23.87
N LEU A 11 3.89 19.99 -23.82
CA LEU A 11 4.68 20.30 -22.61
C LEU A 11 3.81 20.71 -21.41
N GLN A 12 2.78 21.53 -21.66
CA GLN A 12 1.83 21.93 -20.62
C GLN A 12 1.02 20.74 -20.11
N HIS A 13 0.54 19.87 -21.01
CA HIS A 13 -0.15 18.64 -20.62
C HIS A 13 0.77 17.74 -19.79
N HIS A 14 2.01 17.49 -20.23
CA HIS A 14 2.96 16.68 -19.47
C HIS A 14 3.22 17.27 -18.08
N THR A 15 3.45 18.58 -17.99
CA THR A 15 3.70 19.26 -16.71
C THR A 15 2.51 19.16 -15.77
N ASN A 16 1.29 19.34 -16.28
CA ASN A 16 0.06 19.22 -15.49
C ASN A 16 -0.19 17.77 -15.06
N SER A 17 0.06 16.79 -15.93
CA SER A 17 -0.01 15.38 -15.57
C SER A 17 1.00 15.02 -14.49
N TYR A 18 2.25 15.49 -14.59
CA TYR A 18 3.27 15.28 -13.55
C TYR A 18 2.87 15.92 -12.22
N ARG A 19 2.38 17.16 -12.22
CA ARG A 19 1.86 17.81 -11.01
C ARG A 19 0.68 17.05 -10.41
N ALA A 20 -0.25 16.58 -11.24
CA ALA A 20 -1.39 15.80 -10.78
C ALA A 20 -0.96 14.48 -10.12
N VAL A 21 0.07 13.81 -10.67
CA VAL A 21 0.67 12.61 -10.07
C VAL A 21 1.33 12.93 -8.75
N LEU A 22 2.16 13.98 -8.66
CA LEU A 22 2.81 14.38 -7.41
C LEU A 22 1.79 14.74 -6.33
N SER A 23 0.78 15.54 -6.65
CA SER A 23 -0.29 15.88 -5.70
C SER A 23 -1.18 14.67 -5.36
N ALA A 24 -1.26 13.65 -6.21
CA ALA A 24 -1.90 12.39 -5.86
C ALA A 24 -1.03 11.60 -4.88
N LEU A 25 0.29 11.50 -5.11
CA LEU A 25 1.22 10.84 -4.20
C LEU A 25 1.28 11.50 -2.83
N GLU A 26 1.29 12.84 -2.76
CA GLU A 26 1.24 13.59 -1.50
C GLU A 26 -0.02 13.25 -0.69
N ARG A 27 -1.18 13.16 -1.36
CA ARG A 27 -2.44 12.75 -0.72
C ARG A 27 -2.38 11.31 -0.21
N GLN A 28 -1.53 10.46 -0.78
CA GLN A 28 -1.38 9.05 -0.41
C GLN A 28 -0.24 8.80 0.58
N HIS A 29 0.58 9.81 0.91
CA HIS A 29 1.78 9.65 1.72
C HIS A 29 1.50 9.01 3.09
N HIS A 30 0.45 9.46 3.77
CA HIS A 30 0.02 8.90 5.04
C HIS A 30 -0.37 7.41 4.98
N TRP A 31 -0.74 6.90 3.80
CA TRP A 31 -0.96 5.46 3.61
C TRP A 31 0.34 4.69 3.47
N PHE A 32 1.39 5.30 2.91
CA PHE A 32 2.73 4.70 2.87
C PHE A 32 3.29 4.56 4.28
N ASP A 33 3.23 5.64 5.08
CA ASP A 33 3.71 5.64 6.47
C ASP A 33 3.02 4.55 7.29
N ARG A 34 1.70 4.39 7.11
CA ARG A 34 0.94 3.33 7.79
C ARG A 34 1.38 1.93 7.39
N VAL A 35 1.68 1.69 6.10
CA VAL A 35 2.14 0.37 5.64
C VAL A 35 3.53 0.07 6.20
N ASP A 36 4.40 1.07 6.28
CA ASP A 36 5.70 0.97 6.94
C ASP A 36 5.55 0.62 8.43
N ASP A 37 4.62 1.28 9.14
CA ASP A 37 4.34 1.00 10.55
C ASP A 37 3.80 -0.43 10.75
N VAL A 38 2.87 -0.88 9.90
CA VAL A 38 2.35 -2.25 9.94
C VAL A 38 3.49 -3.25 9.69
N ALA A 39 4.34 -3.02 8.70
CA ALA A 39 5.47 -3.90 8.41
C ALA A 39 6.48 -3.94 9.57
N ALA A 40 6.77 -2.78 10.17
CA ALA A 40 7.65 -2.68 11.33
C ALA A 40 7.08 -3.44 12.53
N ASP A 41 5.78 -3.33 12.80
CA ASP A 41 5.12 -4.07 13.88
C ASP A 41 5.07 -5.58 13.61
N ILE A 42 4.83 -6.00 12.36
CA ILE A 42 4.95 -7.42 11.98
C ILE A 42 6.36 -7.94 12.30
N ASN A 43 7.41 -7.17 12.02
CA ASN A 43 8.79 -7.55 12.31
C ASN A 43 9.12 -7.58 13.81
N ARG A 44 8.47 -6.73 14.61
CA ARG A 44 8.67 -6.70 16.06
C ARG A 44 7.95 -7.86 16.76
N GLU A 45 6.77 -8.23 16.28
CA GLU A 45 5.89 -9.19 16.95
C GLU A 45 5.96 -10.60 16.36
N THR A 46 6.45 -10.75 15.13
CA THR A 46 6.42 -12.02 14.41
C THR A 46 7.75 -12.30 13.69
N PRO A 47 8.06 -13.57 13.41
CA PRO A 47 9.25 -13.93 12.63
C PRO A 47 9.06 -13.80 11.11
N LEU A 48 7.97 -13.18 10.63
CA LEU A 48 7.55 -13.22 9.22
C LEU A 48 8.43 -12.41 8.26
N GLN A 49 9.25 -11.47 8.78
CA GLN A 49 10.12 -10.60 7.99
C GLN A 49 9.34 -9.82 6.91
N ALA A 50 8.58 -8.82 7.35
CA ALA A 50 7.79 -7.94 6.50
C ALA A 50 8.62 -6.79 5.92
N LEU A 51 8.45 -6.54 4.62
CA LEU A 51 8.98 -5.37 3.91
C LEU A 51 7.82 -4.65 3.23
N ALA A 52 7.57 -3.41 3.64
CA ALA A 52 6.64 -2.54 2.94
C ALA A 52 7.12 -2.29 1.51
N SER A 53 6.19 -2.35 0.56
CA SER A 53 6.48 -2.13 -0.84
C SER A 53 5.28 -1.47 -1.51
N TYR A 54 5.61 -0.53 -2.40
CA TYR A 54 4.63 0.26 -3.10
C TYR A 54 4.82 0.06 -4.60
N HIS A 55 3.72 -0.15 -5.32
CA HIS A 55 3.73 -0.14 -6.77
C HIS A 55 2.74 0.91 -7.29
N PRO A 56 3.16 1.81 -8.20
CA PRO A 56 2.31 2.88 -8.72
C PRO A 56 0.99 2.41 -9.32
N THR A 57 0.94 1.18 -9.84
CA THR A 57 -0.27 0.61 -10.46
C THR A 57 -0.89 -0.55 -9.69
N CYS A 58 -0.20 -1.15 -8.71
CA CYS A 58 -0.70 -2.34 -7.97
C CYS A 58 -1.07 -2.03 -6.52
N GLY A 59 -0.90 -0.78 -6.07
CA GLY A 59 -1.28 -0.35 -4.73
C GLY A 59 -0.22 -0.67 -3.68
N LEU A 60 -0.68 -0.83 -2.44
CA LEU A 60 0.13 -1.03 -1.24
C LEU A 60 0.22 -2.50 -0.89
N PHE A 61 1.43 -3.00 -0.69
CA PHE A 61 1.64 -4.39 -0.27
C PHE A 61 2.83 -4.52 0.69
N ILE A 62 2.84 -5.63 1.42
CA ILE A 62 3.91 -6.04 2.29
C ILE A 62 4.41 -7.38 1.77
N ARG A 63 5.70 -7.44 1.45
CA ARG A 63 6.40 -8.69 1.12
C ARG A 63 6.80 -9.37 2.42
N LEU A 64 6.46 -10.63 2.56
CA LEU A 64 6.84 -11.46 3.69
C LEU A 64 7.99 -12.37 3.26
N GLY A 65 9.08 -12.38 4.03
CA GLY A 65 10.20 -13.30 3.81
C GLY A 65 9.90 -14.72 4.26
N ARG A 66 8.79 -14.95 4.97
CA ARG A 66 8.35 -16.27 5.43
C ARG A 66 6.84 -16.47 5.28
N PRO A 67 6.39 -17.71 5.02
CA PRO A 67 4.97 -18.01 4.93
C PRO A 67 4.28 -17.86 6.29
N ILE A 68 3.04 -17.38 6.27
CA ILE A 68 2.17 -17.35 7.45
C ILE A 68 1.78 -18.80 7.79
N GLN A 69 2.38 -19.34 8.84
CA GLN A 69 2.07 -20.67 9.36
C GLN A 69 0.89 -20.65 10.34
N ASP A 70 0.82 -19.58 11.14
CA ASP A 70 -0.25 -19.35 12.11
C ASP A 70 -0.76 -17.91 12.00
N THR A 71 -2.03 -17.76 11.67
CA THR A 71 -2.70 -16.47 11.53
C THR A 71 -2.84 -15.74 12.87
N ALA A 72 -2.82 -16.46 14.00
CA ALA A 72 -2.92 -15.85 15.33
C ALA A 72 -1.72 -14.94 15.64
N GLN A 73 -0.55 -15.18 15.02
CA GLN A 73 0.64 -14.35 15.15
C GLN A 73 0.39 -12.90 14.70
N LEU A 74 -0.48 -12.71 13.70
CA LEU A 74 -0.84 -11.39 13.20
C LEU A 74 -1.99 -10.76 13.97
N GLY A 75 -2.60 -11.45 14.94
CA GLY A 75 -3.76 -10.98 15.69
C GLY A 75 -3.51 -9.68 16.44
N GLY A 76 -2.35 -9.56 17.09
CA GLY A 76 -1.95 -8.35 17.83
C GLY A 76 -1.79 -7.13 16.91
N VAL A 77 -1.04 -7.29 15.83
CA VAL A 77 -0.87 -6.27 14.78
C VAL A 77 -2.22 -5.89 14.16
N CYS A 78 -3.04 -6.88 13.79
CA CYS A 78 -4.37 -6.67 13.22
C CYS A 78 -5.26 -5.83 14.14
N GLN A 79 -5.32 -6.18 15.43
CA GLN A 79 -6.12 -5.44 16.41
C GLN A 79 -5.62 -4.01 16.60
N ARG A 80 -4.30 -3.80 16.72
CA ARG A 80 -3.71 -2.47 16.91
C ARG A 80 -4.00 -1.54 15.74
N HIS A 81 -3.84 -2.06 14.52
CA HIS A 81 -4.00 -1.29 13.30
C HIS A 81 -5.43 -1.27 12.76
N ARG A 82 -6.39 -1.87 13.47
CA ARG A 82 -7.80 -2.03 13.05
C ARG A 82 -7.92 -2.69 11.68
N LEU A 83 -7.19 -3.78 11.52
CA LEU A 83 -7.13 -4.60 10.31
C LEU A 83 -7.66 -6.01 10.62
N ALA A 84 -8.21 -6.66 9.61
CA ALA A 84 -8.58 -8.07 9.61
C ALA A 84 -7.79 -8.79 8.54
N LEU A 85 -7.26 -9.95 8.91
CA LEU A 85 -6.56 -10.83 7.99
C LEU A 85 -7.57 -11.66 7.19
N VAL A 86 -7.61 -11.45 5.88
CA VAL A 86 -8.49 -12.13 4.93
C VAL A 86 -7.64 -12.96 3.98
N ARG A 87 -7.95 -14.25 3.85
CA ARG A 87 -7.28 -15.13 2.89
C ARG A 87 -7.88 -14.92 1.50
N GLN A 88 -7.06 -14.56 0.51
CA GLN A 88 -7.52 -14.43 -0.88
C GLN A 88 -7.33 -15.72 -1.68
N SER A 89 -6.14 -16.31 -1.60
CA SER A 89 -5.80 -17.56 -2.30
C SER A 89 -4.64 -18.28 -1.59
N ALA A 90 -4.16 -19.40 -2.13
CA ALA A 90 -3.00 -20.09 -1.57
C ALA A 90 -1.79 -19.14 -1.53
N GLY A 91 -1.25 -18.88 -0.34
CA GLY A 91 -0.08 -18.01 -0.16
C GLY A 91 -0.34 -16.50 -0.28
N ARG A 92 -1.58 -16.06 -0.53
CA ARG A 92 -1.94 -14.63 -0.61
C ARG A 92 -2.95 -14.25 0.45
N TRP A 93 -2.59 -13.22 1.22
CA TRP A 93 -3.41 -12.67 2.27
C TRP A 93 -3.64 -11.19 2.05
N LEU A 94 -4.69 -10.66 2.66
CA LEU A 94 -5.07 -9.27 2.57
C LEU A 94 -5.35 -8.79 4.00
N LEU A 95 -4.79 -7.66 4.39
CA LEU A 95 -5.17 -6.94 5.59
C LEU A 95 -6.22 -5.90 5.20
N ALA A 96 -7.48 -6.18 5.50
CA ALA A 96 -8.61 -5.30 5.22
C ALA A 96 -8.95 -4.46 6.46
N PRO A 97 -9.32 -3.18 6.34
CA PRO A 97 -9.80 -2.39 7.47
C PRO A 97 -11.05 -3.02 8.09
N THR A 98 -11.13 -3.09 9.41
CA THR A 98 -12.30 -3.64 10.13
C THR A 98 -13.38 -2.60 10.42
N ASP A 99 -13.03 -1.32 10.42
CA ASP A 99 -13.91 -0.24 10.86
C ASP A 99 -14.40 0.56 9.66
N GLY A 100 -15.69 0.44 9.35
CA GLY A 100 -16.33 1.18 8.26
C GLY A 100 -16.46 2.69 8.48
N LYS A 101 -15.91 3.22 9.58
CA LYS A 101 -15.86 4.68 9.84
C LYS A 101 -14.73 5.39 9.11
N ASP A 102 -13.76 4.62 8.60
CA ASP A 102 -12.60 5.11 7.88
C ASP A 102 -12.66 4.55 6.46
N GLU A 103 -13.74 4.90 5.74
CA GLU A 103 -14.12 4.34 4.42
C GLU A 103 -13.04 4.50 3.33
N ASN A 104 -11.97 5.25 3.62
CA ASN A 104 -10.87 5.51 2.69
C ASN A 104 -9.57 4.75 3.02
N LEU A 105 -9.54 3.88 4.03
CA LEU A 105 -8.32 3.13 4.34
C LEU A 105 -8.08 2.04 3.28
N PRO A 106 -6.96 2.07 2.54
CA PRO A 106 -6.68 1.04 1.54
C PRO A 106 -6.39 -0.30 2.22
N ALA A 107 -6.86 -1.38 1.61
CA ALA A 107 -6.46 -2.72 2.00
C ALA A 107 -4.98 -2.96 1.63
N ILE A 108 -4.26 -3.68 2.49
CA ILE A 108 -2.83 -3.95 2.33
C ILE A 108 -2.66 -5.40 1.92
N GLN A 109 -2.09 -5.65 0.74
CA GLN A 109 -1.87 -7.03 0.28
C GLN A 109 -0.60 -7.61 0.93
N LEU A 110 -0.67 -8.85 1.39
CA LEU A 110 0.49 -9.60 1.87
C LEU A 110 0.90 -10.60 0.80
N ILE A 111 2.15 -10.48 0.33
CA ILE A 111 2.73 -11.30 -0.72
C ILE A 111 3.91 -12.06 -0.14
N LEU A 112 3.95 -13.37 -0.32
CA LEU A 112 5.13 -14.16 0.00
C LEU A 112 6.20 -13.93 -1.07
N ASP A 113 7.43 -13.63 -0.66
CA ASP A 113 8.57 -13.52 -1.56
C ASP A 113 9.11 -14.88 -2.04
#